data_AF-A0A2M8D224-F1
#
_entry.id   AF-A0A2M8D224-F1
#
_cell.length_a   1.000
_cell.length_b   1.000
_cell.length_c   1.000
_cell.angle_alpha   90.00
_cell.angle_beta   90.00
_cell.angle_gamma   90.00
#
_symmetry.space_group_name_H-M   'P 1'
#
loop_
_entity.id
_entity.type
_entity.pdbx_description
1 polymer ?
#
loop_
_entity_poly.entity_id
_entity_poly.type
_entity_poly.pdbx_seq_one_letter_code
_entity_poly.pdbx_strand_id
1 'polypeptide(L)'
;MPSTDPKFRVVIFADCHLPVTSGHPDFTSFLHTLKEVAKQTKTIVLLGDVFRVWAAIPVFDHENGHALLEAVKSLSEKCRTIMVEGNWDFYIERAYFDCFDEISEDAIEIESGGEHCVFVHGHMDHLFSDRLLMRLLKSSLARALFQWKRFSGLARKLIRIFQEGELSKQVRQDELIKVAGRLGKRFPGSDRIFVGHFHQFWQHGRVIGIPDYHGTHSFLGLSEKPALYRFNDDRISLV
;
A
#
# COMPACT_ATOMS: atom_id res chain seq x y z
N MET A 1 -30.82 -11.01 -15.28
CA MET A 1 -29.54 -11.05 -16.02
C MET A 1 -28.42 -11.12 -14.99
N PRO A 2 -27.45 -12.04 -15.08
CA PRO A 2 -26.31 -12.01 -14.18
C PRO A 2 -25.54 -10.70 -14.41
N SER A 3 -25.19 -9.97 -13.34
CA SER A 3 -24.50 -8.69 -13.45
C SER A 3 -23.17 -8.89 -14.19
N THR A 4 -22.96 -8.15 -15.27
CA THR A 4 -21.75 -8.15 -16.11
C THR A 4 -20.57 -7.40 -15.50
N ASP A 5 -20.69 -6.91 -14.26
CA ASP A 5 -19.61 -6.21 -13.58
C ASP A 5 -18.59 -7.22 -13.02
N PRO A 6 -17.28 -6.97 -13.22
CA PRO A 6 -16.24 -7.85 -12.70
C PRO A 6 -16.30 -7.84 -11.16
N LYS A 7 -16.69 -8.99 -10.59
CA LYS A 7 -16.56 -9.23 -9.15
C LYS A 7 -15.16 -9.72 -8.84
N PHE A 8 -14.41 -8.95 -8.07
CA PHE A 8 -13.07 -9.31 -7.61
C PHE A 8 -13.15 -10.12 -6.31
N ARG A 9 -12.24 -11.06 -6.13
CA ARG A 9 -12.00 -11.67 -4.81
C ARG A 9 -11.16 -10.72 -3.96
N VAL A 10 -10.14 -10.11 -4.57
CA VAL A 10 -9.23 -9.15 -3.93
C VAL A 10 -8.98 -8.01 -4.90
N VAL A 11 -8.95 -6.78 -4.39
CA VAL A 11 -8.37 -5.62 -5.08
C VAL A 11 -7.21 -5.08 -4.26
N ILE A 12 -6.14 -4.68 -4.95
CA ILE A 12 -4.92 -4.19 -4.33
C ILE A 12 -4.59 -2.80 -4.91
N PHE A 13 -4.44 -1.83 -4.01
CA PHE A 13 -3.88 -0.52 -4.29
C PHE A 13 -2.50 -0.45 -3.64
N ALA A 14 -1.47 -0.09 -4.41
CA ALA A 14 -0.11 0.06 -3.92
C ALA A 14 0.42 1.45 -4.26
N ASP A 15 1.28 2.00 -3.41
CA ASP A 15 2.06 3.20 -3.70
C ASP A 15 1.17 4.35 -4.22
N CYS A 16 0.13 4.67 -3.47
CA CYS A 16 -0.84 5.69 -3.89
C CYS A 16 -0.29 7.11 -3.77
N HIS A 17 0.71 7.33 -2.90
CA HIS A 17 1.41 8.60 -2.68
C HIS A 17 0.47 9.80 -2.62
N LEU A 18 -0.67 9.62 -1.95
CA LEU A 18 -1.75 10.58 -1.92
C LEU A 18 -1.30 11.87 -1.22
N PRO A 19 -1.78 13.02 -1.68
CA PRO A 19 -1.53 14.29 -1.02
C PRO A 19 -2.22 14.36 0.34
N VAL A 20 -1.55 14.97 1.31
CA VAL A 20 -2.06 15.14 2.68
C VAL A 20 -2.91 16.41 2.85
N THR A 21 -2.95 17.27 1.82
CA THR A 21 -3.72 18.52 1.82
C THR A 21 -5.21 18.24 1.64
N SER A 22 -6.01 18.78 2.55
CA SER A 22 -7.48 18.69 2.51
C SER A 22 -8.05 19.20 1.19
N GLY A 23 -9.02 18.47 0.64
CA GLY A 23 -9.72 18.82 -0.61
C GLY A 23 -8.92 18.61 -1.90
N HIS A 24 -7.72 18.02 -1.86
CA HIS A 24 -6.95 17.76 -3.07
C HIS A 24 -7.70 16.77 -4.00
N PRO A 25 -7.84 17.07 -5.32
CA PRO A 25 -8.58 16.23 -6.25
C PRO A 25 -8.16 14.76 -6.25
N ASP A 26 -6.86 14.47 -6.28
CA ASP A 26 -6.35 13.08 -6.28
C ASP A 26 -6.84 12.25 -5.08
N PHE A 27 -6.91 12.85 -3.88
CA PHE A 27 -7.43 12.17 -2.70
C PHE A 27 -8.94 11.93 -2.80
N THR A 28 -9.68 12.95 -3.23
CA THR A 28 -11.14 12.83 -3.44
C THR A 28 -11.47 11.77 -4.48
N SER A 29 -10.76 11.76 -5.61
CA SER A 29 -10.88 10.76 -6.67
C SER A 29 -10.52 9.37 -6.17
N PHE A 30 -9.42 9.22 -5.42
CA PHE A 30 -9.05 7.94 -4.80
C PHE A 30 -10.12 7.43 -3.84
N LEU A 31 -10.63 8.25 -2.93
CA LEU A 31 -11.70 7.84 -2.01
C LEU A 31 -12.97 7.42 -2.75
N HIS A 32 -13.30 8.10 -3.84
CA HIS A 32 -14.42 7.72 -4.70
C HIS A 32 -14.18 6.35 -5.35
N THR A 33 -13.02 6.16 -6.00
CA THR A 33 -12.60 4.88 -6.56
C THR A 33 -12.63 3.76 -5.52
N LEU A 34 -12.08 3.99 -4.33
CA LEU A 34 -12.05 3.02 -3.24
C LEU A 34 -13.46 2.54 -2.87
N LYS A 35 -14.42 3.47 -2.74
CA LYS A 35 -15.81 3.17 -2.40
C LYS A 35 -16.54 2.42 -3.52
N GLU A 36 -16.31 2.78 -4.78
CA GLU A 36 -16.94 2.09 -5.91
C GLU A 36 -16.38 0.69 -6.12
N VAL A 37 -15.07 0.52 -5.95
CA VAL A 37 -14.41 -0.79 -6.03
C VAL A 37 -14.82 -1.69 -4.85
N ALA A 38 -15.02 -1.14 -3.66
CA ALA A 38 -15.49 -1.90 -2.49
C ALA A 38 -16.85 -2.58 -2.72
N LYS A 39 -17.69 -2.03 -3.62
CA LYS A 39 -18.98 -2.66 -3.98
C LYS A 39 -18.80 -3.91 -4.85
N GLN A 40 -17.64 -4.06 -5.47
CA GLN A 40 -17.34 -5.10 -6.48
C GLN A 40 -16.29 -6.10 -6.01
N THR A 41 -15.75 -5.97 -4.79
CA THR A 41 -14.73 -6.88 -4.26
C THR A 41 -15.11 -7.44 -2.90
N LYS A 42 -14.54 -8.60 -2.54
CA LYS A 42 -14.67 -9.16 -1.19
C LYS A 42 -13.61 -8.60 -0.23
N THR A 43 -12.44 -8.25 -0.77
CA THR A 43 -11.29 -7.76 0.01
C THR A 43 -10.63 -6.60 -0.72
N ILE A 44 -10.28 -5.55 0.02
CA ILE A 44 -9.41 -4.47 -0.41
C ILE A 44 -8.11 -4.57 0.39
N VAL A 45 -6.99 -4.45 -0.31
CA VAL A 45 -5.66 -4.38 0.26
C VAL A 45 -5.05 -3.02 -0.10
N LEU A 46 -4.67 -2.25 0.92
CA LEU A 46 -3.80 -1.09 0.79
C LEU A 46 -2.37 -1.55 1.08
N LEU A 47 -1.54 -1.63 0.04
CA LEU A 47 -0.22 -2.24 0.06
C LEU A 47 0.89 -1.20 0.24
N GLY A 48 0.79 -0.44 1.33
CA GLY A 48 1.78 0.56 1.75
C GLY A 48 1.89 1.79 0.84
N ASP A 49 2.54 2.81 1.38
CA ASP A 49 2.77 4.12 0.77
C ASP A 49 1.49 4.74 0.17
N VAL A 50 0.39 4.64 0.91
CA VAL A 50 -0.93 5.22 0.64
C VAL A 50 -0.85 6.74 0.57
N PHE A 51 -0.14 7.37 1.50
CA PHE A 51 0.14 8.80 1.44
C PHE A 51 1.60 9.04 1.12
N ARG A 52 1.94 10.27 0.72
CA ARG A 52 3.35 10.64 0.54
C ARG A 52 4.13 10.43 1.84
N VAL A 53 3.61 10.87 2.97
CA VAL A 53 4.20 10.57 4.27
C VAL A 53 3.07 10.50 5.27
N TRP A 54 2.89 9.34 5.89
CA TRP A 54 1.93 9.13 6.95
C TRP A 54 2.54 8.29 8.07
N ALA A 55 3.30 8.97 8.93
CA ALA A 55 3.68 8.39 10.19
C ALA A 55 2.56 8.65 11.20
N ALA A 56 2.10 7.64 11.94
CA ALA A 56 1.06 7.81 12.96
C ALA A 56 1.58 8.50 14.24
N ILE A 57 2.12 9.69 14.06
CA ILE A 57 2.66 10.57 15.10
C ILE A 57 2.18 12.00 14.81
N PRO A 58 1.99 12.85 15.84
CA PRO A 58 1.28 14.13 15.68
C PRO A 58 1.81 15.07 14.60
N VAL A 59 3.10 15.00 14.24
CA VAL A 59 3.71 15.84 13.19
C VAL A 59 3.28 15.45 11.77
N PHE A 60 2.84 14.20 11.58
CA PHE A 60 2.39 13.63 10.31
C PHE A 60 0.91 13.21 10.38
N ASP A 61 0.18 13.66 11.39
CA ASP A 61 -1.26 13.52 11.45
C ASP A 61 -1.93 14.57 10.54
N HIS A 62 -2.95 14.17 9.77
CA HIS A 62 -3.61 15.04 8.80
C HIS A 62 -5.05 14.60 8.50
N GLU A 63 -5.89 15.56 8.09
CA GLU A 63 -7.32 15.34 7.83
C GLU A 63 -7.60 14.24 6.81
N ASN A 64 -6.82 14.16 5.72
CA ASN A 64 -7.00 13.10 4.73
C ASN A 64 -6.74 11.69 5.31
N GLY A 65 -5.87 11.56 6.31
CA GLY A 65 -5.58 10.29 6.98
C GLY A 65 -6.80 9.86 7.78
N HIS A 66 -7.36 10.78 8.57
CA HIS A 66 -8.62 10.55 9.30
C HIS A 66 -9.78 10.20 8.36
N ALA A 67 -9.92 10.93 7.25
CA ALA A 67 -10.97 10.66 6.26
C ALA A 67 -10.80 9.29 5.59
N LEU A 68 -9.57 8.84 5.36
CA LEU A 68 -9.30 7.48 4.88
C LEU A 68 -9.69 6.43 5.94
N LEU A 69 -9.28 6.61 7.19
CA LEU A 69 -9.61 5.68 8.28
C LEU A 69 -11.13 5.56 8.47
N GLU A 70 -11.85 6.68 8.43
CA GLU A 70 -13.31 6.69 8.49
C GLU A 70 -13.93 5.97 7.28
N ALA A 71 -13.42 6.21 6.08
CA ALA A 71 -13.87 5.51 4.88
C ALA A 71 -13.65 4.00 4.99
N VAL A 72 -12.45 3.55 5.36
CA VAL A 72 -12.12 2.13 5.54
C VAL A 72 -13.01 1.48 6.59
N LYS A 73 -13.19 2.13 7.75
CA LYS A 73 -14.07 1.63 8.82
C LYS A 73 -15.52 1.51 8.37
N SER A 74 -16.00 2.41 7.50
CA SER A 74 -17.34 2.30 6.92
C SER A 74 -17.47 1.18 5.89
N LEU A 75 -16.35 0.75 5.29
CA LEU A 75 -16.30 -0.32 4.29
C LEU A 75 -16.21 -1.71 4.91
N SER A 76 -15.64 -1.86 6.12
CA SER A 76 -15.43 -3.16 6.77
C SER A 76 -16.72 -3.96 6.97
N GLU A 77 -17.88 -3.29 7.06
CA GLU A 77 -19.19 -3.96 7.12
C GLU A 77 -19.57 -4.70 5.82
N LYS A 78 -18.94 -4.36 4.68
CA LYS A 78 -19.31 -4.83 3.33
C LYS A 78 -18.17 -5.53 2.61
N CYS A 79 -16.93 -5.18 2.93
CA CYS A 79 -15.72 -5.66 2.28
C CYS A 79 -14.62 -5.73 3.32
N ARG A 80 -13.87 -6.84 3.35
CA ARG A 80 -12.69 -6.95 4.22
C ARG A 80 -11.65 -5.90 3.80
N THR A 81 -11.05 -5.24 4.77
CA THR A 81 -10.06 -4.17 4.58
C THR A 81 -8.74 -4.57 5.21
N ILE A 82 -7.68 -4.55 4.41
CA ILE A 82 -6.35 -4.99 4.79
C ILE A 82 -5.35 -3.88 4.51
N MET A 83 -4.43 -3.64 5.43
CA MET A 83 -3.31 -2.70 5.24
C MET A 83 -1.97 -3.38 5.53
N VAL A 84 -1.01 -3.18 4.64
CA VAL A 84 0.41 -3.49 4.94
C VAL A 84 1.15 -2.17 4.96
N GLU A 85 1.92 -1.91 6.02
CA GLU A 85 2.70 -0.68 6.13
C GLU A 85 3.74 -0.54 5.02
N GLY A 86 3.91 0.68 4.54
CA GLY A 86 4.97 1.06 3.61
C GLY A 86 6.23 1.55 4.34
N ASN A 87 7.17 2.08 3.57
CA ASN A 87 8.32 2.79 4.14
C ASN A 87 7.96 4.22 4.56
N TRP A 88 6.91 4.81 3.97
CA TRP A 88 6.43 6.15 4.34
C TRP A 88 5.13 6.15 5.14
N ASP A 89 4.47 5.01 5.23
CA ASP A 89 3.33 4.76 6.11
C ASP A 89 3.76 3.91 7.31
N PHE A 90 4.12 4.52 8.43
CA PHE A 90 4.66 3.78 9.58
C PHE A 90 4.04 4.14 10.92
N TYR A 91 3.98 3.17 11.83
CA TYR A 91 3.26 3.22 13.12
C TYR A 91 1.72 3.18 12.99
N ILE A 92 1.19 2.95 11.79
CA ILE A 92 -0.25 2.83 11.54
C ILE A 92 -0.81 1.63 12.30
N GLU A 93 -0.15 0.46 12.24
CA GLU A 93 -0.57 -0.74 12.98
C GLU A 93 -0.73 -0.40 14.47
N ARG A 94 0.24 0.31 15.05
CA ARG A 94 0.23 0.61 16.49
C ARG A 94 -0.81 1.65 16.90
N ALA A 95 -1.14 2.58 16.01
CA ALA A 95 -2.00 3.72 16.34
C ALA A 95 -3.46 3.49 15.93
N TYR A 96 -3.69 2.72 14.87
CA TYR A 96 -4.98 2.57 14.21
C TYR A 96 -5.31 1.09 13.95
N PHE A 97 -4.88 0.19 14.85
CA PHE A 97 -5.10 -1.27 14.73
C PHE A 97 -6.56 -1.67 14.56
N ASP A 98 -7.50 -0.83 15.01
CA ASP A 98 -8.94 -1.08 14.99
C ASP A 98 -9.67 -0.48 13.78
N CYS A 99 -8.94 0.20 12.89
CA CYS A 99 -9.52 0.86 11.71
C CYS A 99 -9.58 -0.03 10.47
N PHE A 100 -8.77 -1.09 10.43
CA PHE A 100 -8.76 -2.11 9.39
C PHE A 100 -9.18 -3.45 9.98
N ASP A 101 -9.71 -4.35 9.15
CA ASP A 101 -9.96 -5.73 9.59
C ASP A 101 -8.65 -6.47 9.87
N GLU A 102 -7.59 -6.12 9.14
CA GLU A 102 -6.23 -6.60 9.39
C GLU A 102 -5.19 -5.55 8.99
N ILE A 103 -4.16 -5.39 9.81
CA ILE A 103 -3.05 -4.49 9.54
C ILE A 103 -1.73 -5.11 10.02
N SER A 104 -0.65 -4.90 9.27
CA SER A 104 0.66 -5.45 9.57
C SER A 104 1.79 -4.50 9.15
N GLU A 105 2.80 -4.39 10.00
CA GLU A 105 4.06 -3.69 9.72
C GLU A 105 4.90 -4.35 8.60
N ASP A 106 4.59 -5.58 8.17
CA ASP A 106 5.50 -6.41 7.35
C ASP A 106 4.79 -7.18 6.21
N ALA A 107 3.93 -8.14 6.55
CA ALA A 107 3.24 -9.01 5.60
C ALA A 107 1.87 -9.46 6.13
N ILE A 108 0.95 -9.75 5.21
CA ILE A 108 -0.34 -10.39 5.48
C ILE A 108 -0.55 -11.56 4.52
N GLU A 109 -1.03 -12.67 5.04
CA GLU A 109 -1.28 -13.91 4.31
C GLU A 109 -2.77 -14.25 4.40
N ILE A 110 -3.43 -14.51 3.26
CA ILE A 110 -4.84 -14.90 3.23
C ILE A 110 -5.08 -16.06 2.27
N GLU A 111 -6.11 -16.84 2.57
CA GLU A 111 -6.71 -17.77 1.63
C GLU A 111 -7.81 -17.06 0.82
N SER A 112 -7.68 -17.08 -0.50
CA SER A 112 -8.67 -16.49 -1.40
C SER A 112 -8.93 -17.43 -2.56
N GLY A 113 -10.18 -17.90 -2.70
CA GLY A 113 -10.61 -18.86 -3.73
C GLY A 113 -9.66 -20.04 -3.94
N GLY A 114 -9.16 -20.62 -2.85
CA GLY A 114 -8.27 -21.79 -2.84
C GLY A 114 -6.81 -21.49 -3.17
N GLU A 115 -6.41 -20.21 -3.24
CA GLU A 115 -5.02 -19.80 -3.40
C GLU A 115 -4.53 -19.12 -2.11
N HIS A 116 -3.35 -19.53 -1.65
CA HIS A 116 -2.63 -18.89 -0.57
C HIS A 116 -1.91 -17.63 -1.09
N CYS A 117 -2.42 -16.45 -0.74
CA CYS A 117 -1.97 -15.16 -1.23
C CYS A 117 -1.23 -14.38 -0.14
N VAL A 118 -0.05 -13.88 -0.47
CA VAL A 118 0.78 -13.04 0.42
C VAL A 118 0.85 -11.62 -0.10
N PHE A 119 0.67 -10.65 0.79
CA PHE A 119 0.81 -9.22 0.50
C PHE A 119 1.97 -8.66 1.32
N VAL A 120 2.93 -8.05 0.64
CA VAL A 120 4.08 -7.36 1.22
C VAL A 120 4.31 -6.04 0.52
N HIS A 121 4.71 -4.98 1.23
CA HIS A 121 5.04 -3.74 0.54
C HIS A 121 6.33 -3.88 -0.29
N GLY A 122 7.38 -4.48 0.28
CA GLY A 122 8.61 -4.85 -0.46
C GLY A 122 9.88 -4.08 -0.07
N HIS A 123 9.75 -2.94 0.62
CA HIS A 123 10.90 -2.13 1.06
C HIS A 123 11.88 -2.91 1.95
N MET A 124 11.36 -3.81 2.81
CA MET A 124 12.21 -4.67 3.63
C MET A 124 12.94 -5.69 2.76
N ASP A 125 12.44 -6.10 1.60
CA ASP A 125 13.05 -7.15 0.78
C ASP A 125 13.93 -6.61 -0.35
N HIS A 126 14.09 -5.29 -0.47
CA HIS A 126 14.92 -4.63 -1.48
C HIS A 126 16.41 -4.58 -1.09
N LEU A 127 16.83 -3.63 -0.24
CA LEU A 127 18.22 -3.51 0.22
C LEU A 127 18.34 -3.65 1.75
N PHE A 128 19.52 -4.09 2.19
CA PHE A 128 19.83 -4.13 3.62
C PHE A 128 19.86 -2.73 4.25
N SER A 129 20.28 -1.73 3.49
CA SER A 129 20.26 -0.31 3.90
C SER A 129 18.86 0.16 4.25
N ASP A 130 17.86 -0.29 3.52
CA ASP A 130 16.48 0.18 3.67
C ASP A 130 15.88 -0.40 4.95
N ARG A 131 16.15 -1.69 5.21
CA ARG A 131 15.85 -2.31 6.52
C ARG A 131 16.49 -1.55 7.67
N LEU A 132 17.76 -1.16 7.54
CA LEU A 132 18.47 -0.44 8.59
C LEU A 132 17.88 0.96 8.80
N LEU A 133 17.60 1.68 7.72
CA LEU A 133 16.95 2.99 7.77
C LEU A 133 15.59 2.89 8.46
N MET A 134 14.77 1.91 8.10
CA MET A 134 13.46 1.71 8.74
C MET A 134 13.60 1.35 10.22
N ARG A 135 14.57 0.51 10.60
CA ARG A 135 14.85 0.24 12.02
C ARG A 135 15.23 1.50 12.80
N LEU A 136 15.98 2.41 12.17
CA LEU A 136 16.34 3.69 12.78
C LEU A 136 15.12 4.61 12.91
N LEU A 137 14.33 4.78 11.85
CA LEU A 137 13.14 5.64 11.82
C LEU A 137 12.02 5.11 12.73
N LYS A 138 11.86 3.78 12.82
CA LYS A 138 10.88 3.11 13.69
C LYS A 138 11.36 2.94 15.15
N SER A 139 12.54 3.47 15.51
CA SER A 139 13.06 3.39 16.88
C SER A 139 12.32 4.32 17.84
N SER A 140 12.27 3.94 19.13
CA SER A 140 11.66 4.76 20.18
C SER A 140 12.30 6.15 20.30
N LEU A 141 13.62 6.25 20.08
CA LEU A 141 14.34 7.52 20.07
C LEU A 141 13.91 8.40 18.90
N ALA A 142 13.84 7.86 17.68
CA ALA A 142 13.35 8.60 16.52
C ALA A 142 11.91 9.08 16.74
N ARG A 143 11.04 8.21 17.27
CA ARG A 143 9.67 8.57 17.65
C ARG A 143 9.61 9.71 18.66
N ALA A 144 10.46 9.71 19.68
CA ALA A 144 10.53 10.77 20.67
C ALA A 144 11.02 12.10 20.05
N LEU A 145 12.03 12.03 19.18
CA LEU A 145 12.57 13.20 18.47
C LEU A 145 11.54 13.83 17.53
N PHE A 146 10.79 13.02 16.79
CA PHE A 146 9.75 13.51 15.88
C PHE A 146 8.58 14.19 16.60
N GLN A 147 8.27 13.77 17.82
CA GLN A 147 7.25 14.43 18.65
C GLN A 147 7.71 15.78 19.20
N TRP A 148 9.01 16.06 19.20
CA TRP A 148 9.52 17.34 19.68
C TRP A 148 9.29 18.44 18.64
N LYS A 149 8.41 19.40 18.96
CA LYS A 149 8.00 20.50 18.06
C LYS A 149 9.18 21.23 17.41
N ARG A 150 10.32 21.39 18.10
CA ARG A 150 11.54 22.04 17.59
C ARG A 150 12.22 21.27 16.45
N PHE A 151 12.07 19.94 16.42
CA PHE A 151 12.65 19.06 15.40
C PHE A 151 11.66 18.68 14.31
N SER A 152 10.35 18.89 14.52
CA SER A 152 9.29 18.54 13.57
C SER A 152 9.48 19.14 12.16
N GLY A 153 9.96 20.38 12.05
CA GLY A 153 10.23 21.02 10.76
C GLY A 153 11.41 20.40 10.01
N LEU A 154 12.50 20.10 10.73
CA LEU A 154 13.68 19.43 10.16
C LEU A 154 13.36 17.99 9.76
N ALA A 155 12.61 17.27 10.61
CA ALA A 155 12.16 15.91 10.33
C ALA A 155 11.33 15.85 9.03
N ARG A 156 10.36 16.76 8.87
CA ARG A 156 9.57 16.86 7.63
C ARG A 156 10.45 17.11 6.40
N LYS A 157 11.42 18.01 6.51
CA LYS A 157 12.34 18.30 5.40
C LYS A 157 13.21 17.10 5.06
N LEU A 158 13.79 16.43 6.04
CA LEU A 158 14.65 15.26 5.83
C LEU A 158 13.88 14.11 5.20
N ILE A 159 12.72 13.75 5.76
CA ILE A 159 11.87 12.69 5.23
C ILE A 159 11.48 12.99 3.78
N ARG A 160 11.11 14.23 3.47
CA ARG A 160 10.79 14.62 2.10
C ARG A 160 11.98 14.44 1.15
N ILE A 161 13.19 14.81 1.56
CA ILE A 161 14.40 14.62 0.74
C ILE A 161 14.66 13.12 0.49
N PHE A 162 14.54 12.28 1.52
CA PHE A 162 14.72 10.84 1.37
C PHE A 162 13.65 10.24 0.45
N GLN A 163 12.39 10.65 0.61
CA GLN A 163 11.29 10.22 -0.25
C GLN A 163 11.52 10.60 -1.71
N GLU A 164 11.83 11.87 -1.99
CA GLU A 164 12.10 12.34 -3.35
C GLU A 164 13.27 11.57 -3.99
N GLY A 165 14.28 11.22 -3.17
CA GLY A 165 15.38 10.34 -3.56
C GLY A 165 14.91 8.94 -3.95
N GLU A 166 14.13 8.26 -3.12
CA GLU A 166 13.63 6.90 -3.40
C GLU A 166 12.68 6.85 -4.60
N LEU A 167 11.72 7.77 -4.69
CA LEU A 167 10.75 7.84 -5.80
C LEU A 167 11.43 8.04 -7.17
N SER A 168 12.64 8.60 -7.18
CA SER A 168 13.40 8.83 -8.42
C SER A 168 14.20 7.61 -8.90
N LYS A 169 14.34 6.57 -8.07
CA LYS A 169 15.17 5.40 -8.40
C LYS A 169 14.40 4.44 -9.28
N GLN A 170 14.95 4.18 -10.46
CA GLN A 170 14.52 3.05 -11.27
C GLN A 170 15.23 1.78 -10.82
N VAL A 171 14.45 0.78 -10.42
CA VAL A 171 14.98 -0.52 -10.01
C VAL A 171 15.16 -1.41 -11.23
N ARG A 172 16.36 -1.97 -11.36
CA ARG A 172 16.73 -2.79 -12.52
C ARG A 172 16.05 -4.16 -12.48
N GLN A 173 15.78 -4.76 -13.64
CA GLN A 173 15.15 -6.08 -13.72
C GLN A 173 15.91 -7.19 -12.97
N ASP A 174 17.25 -7.19 -13.01
CA ASP A 174 18.05 -8.20 -12.30
C ASP A 174 17.91 -8.08 -10.76
N GLU A 175 17.60 -6.88 -10.28
CA GLU A 175 17.32 -6.62 -8.88
C GLU A 175 15.92 -7.11 -8.48
N LEU A 176 14.91 -6.90 -9.32
CA LEU A 176 13.56 -7.44 -9.12
C LEU A 176 13.56 -8.98 -9.06
N ILE A 177 14.36 -9.63 -9.91
CA ILE A 177 14.52 -11.10 -9.87
C ILE A 177 15.13 -11.53 -8.52
N LYS A 178 16.13 -10.81 -8.00
CA LYS A 178 16.70 -11.10 -6.68
C LYS A 178 15.68 -10.90 -5.56
N VAL A 179 14.86 -9.84 -5.62
CA VAL A 179 13.75 -9.60 -4.69
C VAL A 179 12.75 -10.76 -4.76
N ALA A 180 12.31 -11.15 -5.95
CA ALA A 180 11.40 -12.26 -6.16
C ALA A 180 11.94 -13.57 -5.57
N GLY A 181 13.24 -13.85 -5.77
CA GLY A 181 13.91 -15.00 -5.18
C GLY A 181 13.95 -14.97 -3.65
N ARG A 182 14.14 -13.78 -3.03
CA ARG A 182 14.07 -13.63 -1.57
C ARG A 182 12.65 -13.85 -1.05
N LEU A 183 11.64 -13.23 -1.68
CA LEU A 183 10.23 -13.39 -1.32
C LEU A 183 9.77 -14.85 -1.48
N GLY A 184 10.15 -15.52 -2.57
CA GLY A 184 9.83 -16.92 -2.79
C GLY A 184 10.41 -17.85 -1.73
N LYS A 185 11.62 -17.56 -1.22
CA LYS A 185 12.23 -18.30 -0.10
C LYS A 185 11.58 -17.98 1.25
N ARG A 186 11.18 -16.72 1.43
CA ARG A 186 10.54 -16.21 2.65
C ARG A 186 9.14 -16.81 2.84
N PHE A 187 8.40 -16.97 1.74
CA PHE A 187 7.04 -17.53 1.72
C PHE A 187 6.99 -18.78 0.82
N PRO A 188 7.59 -19.92 1.26
CA PRO A 188 7.73 -21.10 0.42
C PRO A 188 6.40 -21.74 0.00
N GLY A 189 5.34 -21.61 0.80
CA GLY A 189 4.02 -22.21 0.58
C GLY A 189 2.96 -21.30 -0.05
N SER A 190 3.31 -20.10 -0.51
CA SER A 190 2.36 -19.20 -1.16
C SER A 190 2.10 -19.59 -2.62
N ASP A 191 0.87 -19.49 -3.08
CA ASP A 191 0.54 -19.59 -4.52
C ASP A 191 0.85 -18.28 -5.24
N ARG A 192 0.66 -17.14 -4.57
CA ARG A 192 0.93 -15.80 -5.09
C ARG A 192 1.53 -14.89 -4.04
N ILE A 193 2.46 -14.04 -4.45
CA ILE A 193 3.03 -12.97 -3.61
C ILE A 193 2.87 -11.66 -4.37
N PHE A 194 2.16 -10.72 -3.78
CA PHE A 194 1.95 -9.38 -4.32
C PHE A 194 2.88 -8.39 -3.62
N VAL A 195 3.60 -7.59 -4.40
CA VAL A 195 4.59 -6.64 -3.90
C VAL A 195 4.41 -5.25 -4.51
N GLY A 196 4.41 -4.20 -3.69
CA GLY A 196 4.43 -2.80 -4.10
C GLY A 196 5.86 -2.28 -4.23
N HIS A 197 6.11 -1.04 -3.80
CA HIS A 197 7.41 -0.37 -3.58
C HIS A 197 8.23 -0.08 -4.86
N PHE A 198 8.16 -0.94 -5.87
CA PHE A 198 8.98 -0.86 -7.08
C PHE A 198 8.34 -0.03 -8.21
N HIS A 199 7.10 0.45 -8.01
CA HIS A 199 6.38 1.35 -8.92
C HIS A 199 6.28 0.84 -10.37
N GLN A 200 6.39 -0.47 -10.57
CA GLN A 200 6.38 -1.08 -11.88
C GLN A 200 5.64 -2.40 -11.83
N PHE A 201 4.86 -2.67 -12.88
CA PHE A 201 4.24 -3.97 -13.04
C PHE A 201 5.26 -4.98 -13.56
N TRP A 202 5.42 -6.10 -12.86
CA TRP A 202 6.28 -7.19 -13.30
C TRP A 202 5.81 -8.51 -12.69
N GLN A 203 6.25 -9.63 -13.27
CA GLN A 203 5.99 -10.94 -12.72
C GLN A 203 7.21 -11.85 -12.85
N HIS A 204 7.58 -12.54 -11.78
CA HIS A 204 8.60 -13.58 -11.80
C HIS A 204 8.14 -14.77 -10.96
N GLY A 205 7.82 -15.88 -11.64
CA GLY A 205 7.18 -17.03 -11.00
C GLY A 205 5.85 -16.63 -10.36
N ARG A 206 5.74 -16.83 -9.05
CA ARG A 206 4.56 -16.47 -8.24
C ARG A 206 4.57 -15.06 -7.67
N VAL A 207 5.65 -14.30 -7.86
CA VAL A 207 5.77 -12.93 -7.36
C VAL A 207 5.29 -11.95 -8.42
N ILE A 208 4.37 -11.06 -8.05
CA ILE A 208 3.76 -10.05 -8.91
C ILE A 208 4.02 -8.67 -8.29
N GLY A 209 4.77 -7.84 -9.01
CA GLY A 209 4.94 -6.43 -8.71
C GLY A 209 3.74 -5.62 -9.18
N ILE A 210 3.23 -4.76 -8.31
CA ILE A 210 2.11 -3.87 -8.57
C ILE A 210 2.67 -2.49 -8.90
N PRO A 211 2.18 -1.83 -9.96
CA PRO A 211 2.59 -0.46 -10.28
C PRO A 211 1.99 0.50 -9.26
N ASP A 212 2.55 1.71 -9.19
CA ASP A 212 2.03 2.74 -8.31
C ASP A 212 0.67 3.28 -8.81
N TYR A 213 -0.28 3.43 -7.88
CA TYR A 213 -1.56 4.05 -8.21
C TYR A 213 -1.37 5.53 -8.56
N HIS A 214 -0.40 6.22 -7.95
CA HIS A 214 -0.19 7.66 -8.17
C HIS A 214 0.01 8.02 -9.65
N GLY A 215 0.91 7.34 -10.34
CA GLY A 215 1.25 7.60 -11.74
C GLY A 215 0.32 6.91 -12.72
N THR A 216 -0.23 5.74 -12.36
CA THR A 216 -1.01 4.92 -13.31
C THR A 216 -2.51 5.06 -13.17
N HIS A 217 -3.00 5.52 -12.01
CA HIS A 217 -4.41 5.45 -11.59
C HIS A 217 -5.00 4.03 -11.67
N SER A 218 -4.13 3.02 -11.64
CA SER A 218 -4.50 1.62 -11.80
C SER A 218 -4.40 0.88 -10.48
N PHE A 219 -5.27 -0.12 -10.31
CA PHE A 219 -5.23 -1.08 -9.21
C PHE A 219 -5.19 -2.49 -9.76
N LEU A 220 -4.72 -3.45 -8.96
CA LEU A 220 -4.75 -4.86 -9.35
C LEU A 220 -6.04 -5.51 -8.86
N GLY A 221 -6.82 -6.06 -9.79
CA GLY A 221 -8.00 -6.87 -9.49
C GLY A 221 -7.68 -8.36 -9.64
N LEU A 222 -7.94 -9.14 -8.60
CA LEU A 222 -7.84 -10.59 -8.61
C LEU A 222 -9.24 -11.22 -8.66
N SER A 223 -9.64 -11.64 -9.85
CA SER A 223 -10.79 -12.53 -10.07
C SER A 223 -10.28 -13.98 -10.20
N GLU A 224 -10.31 -14.56 -11.40
CA GLU A 224 -9.61 -15.81 -11.72
C GLU A 224 -8.11 -15.59 -11.94
N LYS A 225 -7.77 -14.47 -12.59
CA LYS A 225 -6.39 -14.06 -12.88
C LYS A 225 -6.18 -12.62 -12.41
N PRO A 226 -4.96 -12.28 -11.96
CA PRO A 226 -4.61 -10.91 -11.64
C PRO A 226 -4.54 -10.10 -12.93
N ALA A 227 -5.15 -8.92 -12.93
CA ALA A 227 -5.04 -7.96 -14.00
C ALA A 227 -5.11 -6.53 -13.46
N LEU A 228 -4.60 -5.57 -14.24
CA LEU A 228 -4.67 -4.16 -13.91
C LEU A 228 -5.97 -3.56 -14.42
N TYR A 229 -6.59 -2.75 -13.58
CA TYR A 229 -7.83 -2.06 -13.87
C TYR A 229 -7.69 -0.58 -13.51
N ARG A 230 -8.49 0.25 -14.16
CA ARG A 230 -8.68 1.66 -13.83
C ARG A 230 -10.14 1.93 -13.55
N PHE A 231 -10.39 2.95 -12.74
CA PHE A 231 -11.73 3.49 -12.51
C PHE A 231 -11.82 4.87 -13.15
N ASN A 232 -12.57 4.97 -14.25
CA ASN A 232 -12.79 6.20 -15.02
C ASN A 232 -14.26 6.30 -15.43
N ASP A 233 -14.83 7.50 -15.46
CA ASP A 233 -16.22 7.75 -15.87
C ASP A 233 -17.24 6.81 -15.20
N ASP A 234 -17.07 6.61 -13.90
CA ASP A 234 -17.88 5.71 -13.06
C ASP A 234 -17.88 4.24 -13.49
N ARG A 235 -16.82 3.79 -14.16
CA ARG A 235 -16.67 2.42 -14.66
C ARG A 235 -15.28 1.86 -14.40
N ILE A 236 -15.24 0.56 -14.13
CA ILE A 236 -14.00 -0.21 -14.03
C ILE A 236 -13.67 -0.78 -15.42
N SER A 237 -12.47 -0.49 -15.93
CA SER A 237 -11.98 -0.99 -17.21
C SER A 237 -10.61 -1.65 -17.08
N LEU A 238 -10.38 -2.71 -17.85
CA LEU A 238 -9.07 -3.35 -17.98
C LEU A 238 -8.07 -2.36 -18.61
N VAL A 239 -6.81 -2.40 -18.15
CA VAL A 239 -5.68 -1.59 -18.68
C VAL A 239 -4.94 -2.34 -19.77
#